data_AF-A0A655XTC9-F1
#
_entry.id   AF-A0A655XTC9-F1
#
_cell.length_a   1.000
_cell.length_b   1.000
_cell.length_c   1.000
_cell.angle_alpha   90.00
_cell.angle_beta   90.00
_cell.angle_gamma   90.00
#
_symmetry.space_group_name_H-M   'P 1'
#
loop_
_entity.id
_entity.type
_entity.pdbx_description
1 polymer ?
#
loop_
_entity_poly.entity_id
_entity_poly.type
_entity_poly.pdbx_seq_one_letter_code
_entity_poly.pdbx_strand_id
1 'polypeptide(L)' 'MTLSGLVVELHPELDPSEIRHFPLCDIFTIIYKGTLIGYFDPVHYNLRIDSNEVKQFIDK' A
#
# COMPACT_ATOMS: atom_id res chain seq x y z
N MET A 1 -10.03 -2.63 -11.55
CA MET A 1 -9.03 -3.18 -10.61
C MET A 1 -9.09 -2.37 -9.33
N THR A 2 -8.96 -3.00 -8.16
CA THR A 2 -8.99 -2.28 -6.86
C THR A 2 -7.57 -1.85 -6.47
N LEU A 3 -7.45 -0.81 -5.64
CA LEU A 3 -6.14 -0.34 -5.17
C LEU A 3 -5.43 -1.39 -4.31
N SER A 4 -6.16 -2.16 -3.49
CA SER A 4 -5.60 -3.32 -2.80
C SER A 4 -5.05 -4.37 -3.76
N GLY A 5 -5.73 -4.61 -4.89
CA GLY A 5 -5.25 -5.54 -5.92
C GLY A 5 -3.92 -5.09 -6.53
N LEU A 6 -3.79 -3.80 -6.87
CA LEU A 6 -2.54 -3.22 -7.37
C LEU A 6 -1.37 -3.36 -6.37
N VAL A 7 -1.64 -3.15 -5.08
CA VAL A 7 -0.62 -3.29 -4.04
C VAL A 7 -0.14 -4.74 -3.94
N VAL A 8 -1.06 -5.72 -3.98
CA VAL A 8 -0.71 -7.16 -3.95
C VAL A 8 -0.03 -7.63 -5.24
N GLU A 9 -0.32 -7.03 -6.39
CA GLU A 9 0.42 -7.34 -7.63
C GLU A 9 1.90 -6.94 -7.53
N LEU A 10 2.20 -5.83 -6.85
CA LEU A 10 3.58 -5.37 -6.63
C LEU A 10 4.26 -6.10 -5.47
N HIS A 11 3.50 -6.44 -4.43
CA HIS A 11 3.96 -7.11 -3.21
C HIS A 11 3.05 -8.30 -2.88
N PRO A 12 3.19 -9.44 -3.58
CA PRO A 12 2.33 -10.62 -3.41
C PRO A 12 2.37 -11.25 -2.02
N GLU A 13 3.41 -10.95 -1.25
CA GLU A 13 3.59 -11.34 0.15
C GLU A 13 2.59 -10.70 1.12
N LEU A 14 1.91 -9.62 0.72
CA LEU A 14 0.97 -8.90 1.58
C LEU A 14 -0.43 -9.53 1.55
N ASP A 15 -1.05 -9.66 2.72
CA ASP A 15 -2.45 -10.08 2.82
C ASP A 15 -3.39 -8.92 2.40
N PRO A 16 -4.20 -9.06 1.34
CA PRO A 16 -5.11 -8.00 0.88
C PRO A 16 -6.14 -7.57 1.93
N SER A 17 -6.49 -8.42 2.88
CA SER A 17 -7.48 -8.12 3.93
C SER A 17 -6.96 -7.12 4.98
N GLU A 18 -5.63 -7.02 5.11
CA GLU A 18 -4.92 -6.14 6.04
C GLU A 18 -4.52 -4.80 5.40
N ILE A 19 -4.74 -4.63 4.09
CA ILE A 19 -4.48 -3.37 3.38
C ILE A 19 -5.65 -2.42 3.60
N ARG A 20 -5.37 -1.26 4.18
CA ARG A 20 -6.30 -0.15 4.36
C ARG A 20 -5.85 1.05 3.55
N HIS A 21 -6.82 1.81 3.07
CA HIS A 21 -6.59 3.01 2.28
C HIS A 21 -7.27 4.18 2.96
N PHE A 22 -6.54 5.26 3.22
CA PHE A 22 -7.13 6.47 3.80
C PHE A 22 -6.88 7.67 2.88
N PRO A 23 -7.94 8.42 2.53
CA PRO A 23 -7.77 9.65 1.76
C PRO A 23 -6.99 10.68 2.58
N LEU A 24 -6.01 11.33 1.94
CA LEU A 24 -5.23 12.41 2.51
C LEU A 24 -5.02 13.48 1.45
N CYS A 25 -5.80 14.56 1.55
CA CYS A 25 -5.89 15.60 0.52
C CYS A 25 -6.19 14.97 -0.85
N ASP A 26 -5.24 15.02 -1.77
CA ASP A 26 -5.39 14.56 -3.15
C ASP A 26 -4.84 13.14 -3.39
N ILE A 27 -4.33 12.46 -2.36
CA ILE A 27 -3.77 11.11 -2.45
C ILE A 27 -4.51 10.11 -1.56
N PHE A 28 -4.25 8.82 -1.77
CA PHE A 28 -4.65 7.74 -0.85
C PHE A 28 -3.42 7.16 -0.18
N THR A 29 -3.34 7.22 1.14
CA THR A 29 -2.31 6.51 1.90
C THR A 29 -2.58 5.00 1.89
N ILE A 30 -1.52 4.20 1.81
CA ILE A 30 -1.56 2.74 1.87
C ILE A 30 -1.03 2.31 3.23
N ILE A 31 -1.89 1.67 4.02
CA ILE A 31 -1.58 1.19 5.36
C ILE A 31 -1.68 -0.32 5.38
N TYR A 32 -0.68 -0.99 5.95
CA TYR A 32 -0.67 -2.44 6.17
C TYR A 32 -0.43 -2.73 7.65
N LYS A 33 -1.34 -3.50 8.28
CA LYS A 33 -1.29 -3.83 9.72
C LYS A 33 -1.07 -2.61 10.64
N GLY A 34 -1.65 -1.46 10.27
CA GLY A 34 -1.53 -0.21 11.01
C GLY A 34 -0.28 0.63 10.72
N THR A 35 0.63 0.16 9.87
CA THR A 35 1.83 0.91 9.44
C THR A 35 1.61 1.54 8.07
N LEU A 36 1.97 2.81 7.92
CA LEU A 36 1.99 3.49 6.63
C LEU A 36 3.11 2.89 5.77
N ILE A 37 2.76 2.24 4.66
CA ILE A 37 3.72 1.61 3.75
C ILE A 37 3.83 2.33 2.41
N GLY A 38 3.02 3.36 2.16
CA GLY A 38 3.06 4.07 0.88
C GLY A 38 1.88 4.97 0.62
N TYR A 39 1.74 5.39 -0.63
CA TYR A 39 0.61 6.18 -1.11
C TYR A 39 0.33 5.93 -2.60
N PHE A 40 -0.89 6.26 -2.99
CA PHE A 40 -1.34 6.31 -4.37
C PHE A 40 -1.79 7.73 -4.72
N ASP A 41 -1.20 8.29 -5.76
CA ASP A 41 -1.60 9.55 -6.36
C ASP A 41 -2.54 9.26 -7.55
N PRO A 42 -3.85 9.55 -7.41
CA PRO A 42 -4.83 9.32 -8.47
C PRO A 42 -4.71 10.31 -9.63
N VAL A 43 -4.10 11.48 -9.44
CA VAL A 43 -3.93 12.51 -10.49
C VAL A 43 -2.86 12.06 -11.49
N HIS A 44 -1.75 11.53 -10.98
CA HIS A 44 -0.63 11.05 -11.78
C HIS A 44 -0.64 9.52 -12.01
N TYR A 45 -1.66 8.82 -11.50
CA TYR A 45 -1.76 7.36 -11.50
C TYR A 45 -0.48 6.68 -10.99
N ASN A 46 0.05 7.18 -9.87
CA ASN A 46 1.37 6.79 -9.35
C ASN A 46 1.22 6.10 -7.99
N LEU A 47 1.51 4.80 -7.94
CA LEU A 47 1.58 4.02 -6.71
C LEU A 47 3.04 3.95 -6.23
N ARG A 48 3.29 4.43 -5.01
CA ARG A 48 4.59 4.31 -4.34
C ARG A 48 4.44 3.52 -3.06
N ILE A 49 5.20 2.45 -2.94
CA ILE A 49 5.31 1.61 -1.75
C ILE A 49 6.76 1.66 -1.27
N ASP A 50 6.95 1.87 0.03
CA ASP A 50 8.26 1.78 0.67
C ASP A 50 8.57 0.31 0.95
N SER A 51 9.47 -0.28 0.16
CA SER A 51 9.87 -1.67 0.31
C SER A 51 10.58 -1.95 1.64
N ASN A 52 11.17 -0.95 2.31
CA ASN A 52 11.78 -1.15 3.62
C ASN A 52 10.70 -1.35 4.69
N GLU A 53 9.59 -0.61 4.61
CA GLU A 53 8.46 -0.80 5.51
C GLU A 53 7.79 -2.17 5.26
N VAL A 54 7.64 -2.58 4.00
CA VAL A 54 7.07 -3.89 3.66
C VAL A 54 7.93 -5.05 4.20
N LYS A 55 9.27 -4.98 4.08
CA LYS A 55 10.19 -6.03 4.55
C LYS A 55 10.06 -6.35 6.04
N GLN A 56 9.70 -5.37 6.87
CA GLN A 56 9.51 -5.57 8.32
C GLN A 56 8.42 -6.60 8.65
N PHE A 57 7.54 -6.91 7.69
CA PHE A 57 6.45 -7.89 7.83
C PHE A 57 6.75 -9.24 7.18
N ILE A 58 7.83 -9.34 6.40
CA ILE A 58 8.28 -10.59 5.76
C ILE A 58 9.29 -11.29 6.67
N ASP A 59 10.18 -10.54 7.31
CA ASP A 59 11.28 -11.07 8.13
C ASP A 59 10.87 -11.41 9.58
N LYS A 60 9.56 -11.48 9.88
CA LYS A 60 8.99 -11.85 11.19
C LYS A 60 8.27 -13.18 11.14
#